data_AF-A0A445BSZ5-F1
#
_entry.id   AF-A0A445BSZ5-F1
#
_cell.length_a   1.000
_cell.length_b   1.000
_cell.length_c   1.000
_cell.angle_alpha   90.00
_cell.angle_beta   90.00
_cell.angle_gamma   90.00
#
_symmetry.space_group_name_H-M   'P 1'
#
loop_
_entity.id
_entity.type
_entity.pdbx_description
1 polymer ?
#
loop_
_entity_poly.entity_id
_entity_poly.type
_entity_poly.pdbx_seq_one_letter_code
_entity_poly.pdbx_strand_id
1 'polypeptide(L)'
;MAPIMQSSQPWVEKYRPKQVKDVAHQDEVVRVLTNTLETGSCPHMLFYGPPGTGKTTTALAIAHQLFGPELYKSRVLELNASDDRGINVVRTKIKDFAAVAVGTNQRKGGYPCPPYKIIVLDEADSMTEDAQNALRRTMETYSKVTRFFFICNYISRIIEPLASRCAKFRFKPLSEEIMSNRILYICNEEGLNLDAKALSTLSSISQGDLRRAITYLQSAARLFGSSISSEDLISVSGVVPAEVVEAILKACKSGNFDSANKEVNNFIAEGYPASQILTQLFEAILDDDISDEQKARIAKKLGEADKVTYKMTFCFQKLYTNTT
;
A
#
# COMPACT_ATOMS: atom_id res chain seq x y z
N MET A 1 -29.01 -11.49 -18.12
CA MET A 1 -27.96 -10.99 -17.21
C MET A 1 -27.81 -9.50 -17.46
N ALA A 2 -28.24 -8.66 -16.52
CA ALA A 2 -28.07 -7.22 -16.65
C ALA A 2 -26.57 -6.88 -16.54
N PRO A 3 -26.03 -5.98 -17.37
CA PRO A 3 -24.66 -5.54 -17.23
C PRO A 3 -24.53 -4.83 -15.88
N ILE A 4 -23.56 -5.26 -15.07
CA ILE A 4 -23.20 -4.62 -13.80
C ILE A 4 -23.06 -3.11 -14.08
N MET A 5 -23.88 -2.28 -13.43
CA MET A 5 -23.86 -0.82 -13.64
C MET A 5 -22.46 -0.30 -13.34
N GLN A 6 -21.71 0.03 -14.39
CA GLN A 6 -20.30 0.39 -14.29
C GLN A 6 -20.18 1.81 -13.71
N SER A 7 -19.93 1.91 -12.40
CA SER A 7 -19.32 3.13 -11.87
C SER A 7 -17.90 3.24 -12.44
N SER A 8 -17.57 4.36 -13.08
CA SER A 8 -16.22 4.63 -13.61
C SER A 8 -15.14 4.68 -12.51
N GLN A 9 -15.55 4.80 -11.25
CA GLN A 9 -14.65 4.88 -10.10
C GLN A 9 -14.06 3.50 -9.73
N PRO A 10 -12.73 3.40 -9.52
CA PRO A 10 -12.09 2.20 -8.99
C PRO A 10 -12.66 1.80 -7.62
N TRP A 11 -12.79 0.49 -7.36
CA TRP A 11 -13.35 -0.01 -6.09
C TRP A 11 -12.50 0.37 -4.88
N VAL A 12 -11.19 0.49 -5.06
CA VAL A 12 -10.26 0.98 -4.04
C VAL A 12 -10.70 2.35 -3.48
N GLU A 13 -11.18 3.25 -4.35
CA GLU A 13 -11.66 4.57 -3.93
C GLU A 13 -13.12 4.55 -3.49
N LYS A 14 -13.97 3.80 -4.20
CA LYS A 14 -15.40 3.66 -3.87
C LYS A 14 -15.61 3.15 -2.44
N TYR A 15 -14.82 2.14 -2.05
CA TYR A 15 -14.89 1.49 -0.74
C TYR A 15 -13.86 2.00 0.26
N ARG A 16 -13.20 3.14 0.00
CA ARG A 16 -12.28 3.76 0.94
C ARG A 16 -13.04 4.15 2.22
N PRO A 17 -12.65 3.65 3.41
CA PRO A 17 -13.25 4.04 4.67
C PRO A 17 -13.27 5.56 4.89
N LYS A 18 -14.42 6.10 5.31
CA LYS A 18 -14.60 7.54 5.57
C LYS A 18 -14.48 7.91 7.05
N GLN A 19 -14.56 6.92 7.94
CA GLN A 19 -14.50 7.10 9.39
C GLN A 19 -13.34 6.30 9.95
N VAL A 20 -12.72 6.80 11.01
CA VAL A 20 -11.59 6.12 11.66
C VAL A 20 -11.99 4.74 12.19
N LYS A 21 -13.23 4.58 12.66
CA LYS A 21 -13.77 3.29 13.11
C LYS A 21 -13.96 2.25 12.00
N ASP A 22 -14.06 2.70 10.75
CA ASP A 22 -14.26 1.83 9.59
C ASP A 22 -12.90 1.38 9.00
N VAL A 23 -11.78 1.88 9.54
CA VAL A 23 -10.44 1.43 9.19
C VAL A 23 -10.20 0.09 9.85
N ALA A 24 -9.94 -0.92 9.03
CA ALA A 24 -9.85 -2.29 9.48
C ALA A 24 -8.67 -2.52 10.45
N HIS A 25 -9.00 -2.86 11.70
CA HIS A 25 -8.17 -3.53 12.72
C HIS A 25 -6.77 -2.95 12.99
N GLN A 26 -6.72 -1.65 13.21
CA GLN A 26 -5.58 -1.01 13.89
C GLN A 26 -6.08 -0.46 15.24
N ASP A 27 -6.59 -1.34 16.11
CA ASP A 27 -7.36 -0.92 17.30
C ASP A 27 -6.60 0.04 18.21
N GLU A 28 -5.28 -0.17 18.37
CA GLU A 28 -4.40 0.75 19.09
C GLU A 28 -4.38 2.15 18.44
N VAL A 29 -4.27 2.20 17.12
CA VAL A 29 -4.25 3.45 16.34
C VAL A 29 -5.63 4.10 16.40
N VAL A 30 -6.70 3.36 16.14
CA VAL A 30 -8.09 3.83 16.19
C VAL A 30 -8.43 4.40 17.56
N ARG A 31 -8.02 3.75 18.65
CA ARG A 31 -8.27 4.22 20.02
C ARG A 31 -7.58 5.56 20.30
N VAL A 32 -6.30 5.68 19.96
CA VAL A 32 -5.54 6.93 20.15
C VAL A 32 -6.11 8.06 19.30
N LEU A 33 -6.49 7.75 18.06
CA LEU A 33 -7.11 8.71 17.16
C LEU A 33 -8.50 9.14 17.61
N THR A 34 -9.30 8.24 18.17
CA THR A 34 -10.63 8.56 18.72
C THR A 34 -10.50 9.54 19.88
N ASN A 35 -9.57 9.30 20.80
CA ASN A 35 -9.26 10.25 21.89
C ASN A 35 -8.79 11.62 21.35
N THR A 36 -8.06 11.62 20.23
CA THR A 36 -7.61 12.85 19.56
C THR A 36 -8.79 13.63 18.97
N LEU A 37 -9.79 12.95 18.42
CA LEU A 37 -11.03 13.56 17.92
C LEU A 37 -11.87 14.19 19.05
N GLU A 38 -11.94 13.52 20.20
CA GLU A 38 -12.70 14.01 21.37
C GLU A 38 -12.05 15.23 22.02
N THR A 39 -10.72 15.18 22.22
CA THR A 39 -9.97 16.28 22.83
C THR A 39 -9.72 17.44 21.87
N GLY A 40 -9.81 17.19 20.56
CA GLY A 40 -9.45 18.13 19.50
C GLY A 40 -7.96 18.45 19.42
N SER A 41 -7.12 17.87 20.31
CA SER A 41 -5.69 18.13 20.39
C SER A 41 -4.91 17.08 19.60
N CYS A 42 -4.60 17.41 18.35
CA CYS A 42 -3.83 16.53 17.47
C CYS A 42 -2.34 16.92 17.46
N PRO A 43 -1.40 16.00 17.76
CA PRO A 43 0.02 16.23 17.50
C PRO A 43 0.35 16.12 15.99
N HIS A 44 1.60 16.37 15.62
CA HIS A 44 2.10 15.89 14.32
C HIS A 44 2.10 14.36 14.32
N MET A 45 1.76 13.73 13.20
CA MET A 45 1.62 12.28 13.10
C MET A 45 2.53 11.72 12.02
N LEU A 46 3.07 10.53 12.28
CA LEU A 46 3.89 9.76 11.36
C LEU A 46 3.29 8.36 11.24
N PHE A 47 2.66 8.09 10.10
CA PHE A 47 2.06 6.81 9.76
C PHE A 47 3.05 6.02 8.88
N TYR A 48 3.51 4.86 9.35
CA TYR A 48 4.47 4.06 8.61
C TYR A 48 4.12 2.57 8.58
N GLY A 49 4.48 1.88 7.50
CA GLY A 49 4.21 0.45 7.32
C GLY A 49 4.04 0.06 5.86
N PRO A 50 3.75 -1.22 5.57
CA PRO A 50 3.57 -1.72 4.19
C PRO A 50 2.45 -1.00 3.42
N PRO A 51 2.47 -1.02 2.07
CA PRO A 51 1.38 -0.49 1.26
C PRO A 51 0.06 -1.23 1.54
N GLY A 52 -1.06 -0.59 1.20
CA GLY A 52 -2.38 -1.24 1.34
C GLY A 52 -2.90 -1.46 2.76
N THR A 53 -2.17 -1.04 3.79
CA THR A 53 -2.53 -1.21 5.21
C THR A 53 -3.46 -0.14 5.78
N GLY A 54 -3.88 0.84 4.97
CA GLY A 54 -4.83 1.88 5.38
C GLY A 54 -4.22 3.17 5.93
N LYS A 55 -2.91 3.41 5.76
CA LYS A 55 -2.21 4.65 6.22
C LYS A 55 -2.89 5.94 5.72
N THR A 56 -2.96 6.13 4.40
CA THR A 56 -3.58 7.31 3.76
C THR A 56 -5.07 7.39 4.09
N THR A 57 -5.76 6.25 4.10
CA THR A 57 -7.18 6.20 4.49
C THR A 57 -7.39 6.74 5.90
N THR A 58 -6.56 6.33 6.86
CA THR A 58 -6.66 6.76 8.25
C THR A 58 -6.41 8.26 8.39
N ALA A 59 -5.36 8.77 7.74
CA ALA A 59 -5.02 10.20 7.75
C ALA A 59 -6.17 11.07 7.23
N LEU A 60 -6.77 10.68 6.10
CA LEU A 60 -7.88 11.41 5.50
C LEU A 60 -9.18 11.25 6.30
N ALA A 61 -9.44 10.07 6.87
CA ALA A 61 -10.62 9.83 7.71
C ALA A 61 -10.61 10.72 8.96
N ILE A 62 -9.48 10.86 9.65
CA ILE A 62 -9.34 11.79 10.78
C ILE A 62 -9.62 13.22 10.32
N ALA A 63 -9.00 13.64 9.21
CA ALA A 63 -9.15 14.99 8.71
C ALA A 63 -10.60 15.32 8.31
N HIS A 64 -11.31 14.35 7.72
CA HIS A 64 -12.74 14.44 7.46
C HIS A 64 -13.58 14.51 8.73
N GLN A 65 -13.26 13.73 9.77
CA GLN A 65 -13.98 13.74 11.04
C GLN A 65 -13.70 14.97 11.90
N LEU A 66 -12.55 15.63 11.73
CA LEU A 66 -12.26 16.90 12.40
C LEU A 66 -12.95 18.09 11.72
N PHE A 67 -12.86 18.18 10.39
CA PHE A 67 -13.29 19.40 9.68
C PHE A 67 -14.66 19.29 9.02
N GLY A 68 -15.19 18.09 8.84
CA GLY A 68 -16.41 17.86 8.07
C GLY A 68 -16.25 18.21 6.57
N PRO A 69 -17.29 18.00 5.76
CA PRO A 69 -17.20 18.17 4.30
C PRO A 69 -16.98 19.63 3.86
N GLU A 70 -17.46 20.61 4.63
CA GLU A 70 -17.37 22.04 4.29
C GLU A 70 -15.96 22.60 4.48
N LEU A 71 -15.32 22.33 5.63
CA LEU A 71 -14.02 22.91 5.95
C LEU A 71 -12.85 22.05 5.48
N TYR A 72 -13.09 20.80 5.07
CA TYR A 72 -12.04 19.90 4.59
C TYR A 72 -11.17 20.53 3.51
N LYS A 73 -11.80 21.09 2.45
CA LYS A 73 -11.07 21.70 1.32
C LYS A 73 -10.26 22.95 1.69
N SER A 74 -10.63 23.65 2.76
CA SER A 74 -9.92 24.86 3.19
C SER A 74 -8.86 24.59 4.26
N ARG A 75 -9.00 23.51 5.03
CA ARG A 75 -8.13 23.19 6.18
C ARG A 75 -7.20 22.01 5.96
N VAL A 76 -7.41 21.23 4.90
CA VAL A 76 -6.59 20.06 4.58
C VAL A 76 -5.88 20.30 3.25
N LEU A 77 -4.55 20.17 3.26
CA LEU A 77 -3.73 20.13 2.06
C LEU A 77 -3.13 18.73 1.93
N GLU A 78 -3.55 17.99 0.91
CA GLU A 78 -2.97 16.70 0.53
C GLU A 78 -1.92 16.92 -0.55
N LEU A 79 -0.73 16.35 -0.34
CA LEU A 79 0.37 16.38 -1.29
C LEU A 79 0.99 14.98 -1.38
N ASN A 80 1.17 14.50 -2.61
CA ASN A 80 2.00 13.33 -2.87
C ASN A 80 3.45 13.78 -3.07
N ALA A 81 4.32 13.44 -2.13
CA ALA A 81 5.69 13.93 -2.12
C ALA A 81 6.56 13.33 -3.25
N SER A 82 6.15 12.22 -3.86
CA SER A 82 6.83 11.60 -5.01
C SER A 82 6.54 12.28 -6.35
N ASP A 83 5.42 12.97 -6.48
CA ASP A 83 5.08 13.76 -7.66
C ASP A 83 5.60 15.20 -7.51
N ASP A 84 5.40 15.79 -6.32
CA ASP A 84 5.78 17.16 -5.96
C ASP A 84 7.21 17.25 -5.36
N ARG A 85 8.18 16.50 -5.91
CA ARG A 85 9.55 16.28 -5.37
C ARG A 85 10.41 17.54 -5.19
N GLY A 86 10.00 18.66 -5.76
CA GLY A 86 10.80 19.89 -5.75
C GLY A 86 10.88 20.48 -4.34
N ILE A 87 12.10 20.80 -3.88
CA ILE A 87 12.33 21.64 -2.70
C ILE A 87 11.51 22.94 -2.74
N ASN A 88 11.20 23.41 -3.95
CA ASN A 88 10.36 24.58 -4.18
C ASN A 88 8.92 24.37 -3.69
N VAL A 89 8.31 23.19 -3.85
CA VAL A 89 6.94 22.92 -3.37
C VAL A 89 6.87 23.04 -1.83
N VAL A 90 7.91 22.55 -1.14
CA VAL A 90 8.05 22.71 0.30
C VAL A 90 8.21 24.18 0.69
N ARG A 91 9.02 24.93 -0.05
CA ARG A 91 9.36 26.33 0.27
C ARG A 91 8.25 27.32 -0.05
N THR A 92 7.40 27.04 -1.03
CA THR A 92 6.27 27.88 -1.43
C THR A 92 4.95 27.28 -0.96
N LYS A 93 4.40 26.30 -1.70
CA LYS A 93 3.04 25.74 -1.49
C LYS A 93 2.77 25.33 -0.04
N ILE A 94 3.67 24.58 0.60
CA ILE A 94 3.50 24.15 1.99
C ILE A 94 3.62 25.33 2.95
N LYS A 95 4.61 26.21 2.73
CA LYS A 95 4.84 27.38 3.58
C LYS A 95 3.67 28.37 3.51
N ASP A 96 3.18 28.66 2.31
CA ASP A 96 2.08 29.59 2.07
C ASP A 96 0.80 29.06 2.71
N PHE A 97 0.51 27.77 2.54
CA PHE A 97 -0.64 27.15 3.20
C PHE A 97 -0.52 27.14 4.73
N ALA A 98 0.67 26.84 5.26
CA ALA A 98 0.93 26.82 6.70
C ALA A 98 0.89 28.22 7.34
N ALA A 99 1.26 29.26 6.60
CA ALA A 99 1.32 30.64 7.08
C ALA A 99 -0.06 31.32 7.15
N VAL A 100 -1.01 30.91 6.29
CA VAL A 100 -2.36 31.49 6.30
C VAL A 100 -3.03 31.22 7.65
N ALA A 101 -3.45 32.28 8.34
CA ALA A 101 -4.12 32.17 9.63
C ALA A 101 -5.49 31.49 9.50
N VAL A 102 -5.92 30.82 10.57
CA VAL A 102 -7.22 30.14 10.64
C VAL A 102 -8.12 30.90 11.61
N GLY A 103 -9.33 31.27 11.16
CA GLY A 103 -10.35 31.83 12.04
C GLY A 103 -10.87 30.81 13.06
N THR A 104 -11.24 31.29 14.24
CA THR A 104 -11.98 30.53 15.27
C THR A 104 -13.40 30.27 14.77
N ASN A 105 -13.59 29.21 14.01
CA ASN A 105 -14.92 28.79 13.58
C ASN A 105 -15.60 28.06 14.75
N GLN A 106 -16.75 28.56 15.18
CA GLN A 106 -17.65 27.82 16.05
C GLN A 106 -18.03 26.47 15.39
N ARG A 107 -18.31 25.46 16.21
CA ARG A 107 -18.78 24.12 15.78
C ARG A 107 -19.97 24.27 14.82
N LYS A 108 -19.72 24.23 13.51
CA LYS A 108 -20.76 24.16 12.47
C LYS A 108 -20.94 22.69 12.10
N GLY A 109 -22.18 22.18 12.17
CA GLY A 109 -22.53 20.84 11.70
C GLY A 109 -22.12 19.66 12.58
N GLY A 110 -21.83 19.86 13.87
CA GLY A 110 -21.53 18.75 14.81
C GLY A 110 -20.09 18.23 14.79
N TYR A 111 -19.19 18.83 13.99
CA TYR A 111 -17.78 18.46 13.94
C TYR A 111 -16.94 19.25 14.97
N PRO A 112 -15.94 18.62 15.61
CA PRO A 112 -14.98 19.30 16.45
C PRO A 112 -14.02 20.06 15.53
N CYS A 113 -14.29 21.33 15.21
CA CYS A 113 -13.47 22.14 14.30
C CYS A 113 -12.33 22.85 15.08
N PRO A 114 -11.15 22.24 15.30
CA PRO A 114 -10.08 22.85 16.06
C PRO A 114 -9.43 24.01 15.31
N PRO A 115 -8.75 24.94 15.99
CA PRO A 115 -8.12 26.11 15.37
C PRO A 115 -6.76 25.79 14.72
N TYR A 116 -6.66 24.68 13.97
CA TYR A 116 -5.49 24.35 13.15
C TYR A 116 -5.88 23.77 11.79
N LYS A 117 -4.88 23.66 10.92
CA LYS A 117 -4.93 22.98 9.62
C LYS A 117 -4.17 21.68 9.65
N ILE A 118 -4.41 20.82 8.67
CA ILE A 118 -3.67 19.58 8.46
C ILE A 118 -3.01 19.62 7.09
N ILE A 119 -1.73 19.27 7.04
CA ILE A 119 -1.01 18.99 5.80
C ILE A 119 -0.68 17.50 5.81
N VAL A 120 -1.20 16.78 4.82
CA VAL A 120 -0.95 15.35 4.60
C VAL A 120 0.11 15.24 3.51
N LEU A 121 1.25 14.63 3.85
CA LEU A 121 2.35 14.34 2.95
C LEU A 121 2.40 12.84 2.75
N ASP A 122 1.88 12.37 1.61
CA ASP A 122 1.99 10.96 1.22
C ASP A 122 3.36 10.68 0.58
N GLU A 123 3.83 9.45 0.73
CA GLU A 123 5.15 8.99 0.25
C GLU A 123 6.32 9.88 0.69
N ALA A 124 6.29 10.34 1.94
CA ALA A 124 7.30 11.22 2.52
C ALA A 124 8.72 10.61 2.55
N ASP A 125 8.84 9.28 2.42
CA ASP A 125 10.10 8.56 2.26
C ASP A 125 10.79 8.79 0.90
N SER A 126 10.06 9.30 -0.09
CA SER A 126 10.59 9.70 -1.40
C SER A 126 11.19 11.11 -1.40
N MET A 127 11.07 11.86 -0.30
CA MET A 127 11.61 13.22 -0.19
C MET A 127 13.13 13.23 0.01
N THR A 128 13.81 14.17 -0.64
CA THR A 128 15.23 14.43 -0.38
C THR A 128 15.45 14.95 1.04
N GLU A 129 16.63 14.67 1.61
CA GLU A 129 16.98 15.13 2.96
C GLU A 129 16.93 16.66 3.09
N ASP A 130 17.31 17.39 2.04
CA ASP A 130 17.21 18.85 2.00
C ASP A 130 15.77 19.36 2.11
N ALA A 131 14.83 18.68 1.43
CA ALA A 131 13.41 19.01 1.50
C ALA A 131 12.85 18.71 2.90
N GLN A 132 13.25 17.59 3.50
CA GLN A 132 12.88 17.25 4.88
C GLN A 132 13.44 18.26 5.90
N ASN A 133 14.69 18.70 5.72
CA ASN A 133 15.31 19.74 6.55
C ASN A 133 14.62 21.10 6.41
N ALA A 134 14.14 21.45 5.21
CA ALA A 134 13.32 22.64 5.01
C ALA A 134 11.96 22.52 5.70
N LEU A 135 11.30 21.35 5.59
CA LEU A 135 10.03 21.07 6.26
C LEU A 135 10.14 21.18 7.78
N ARG A 136 11.24 20.72 8.37
CA ARG A 136 11.47 20.81 9.82
C ARG A 136 11.29 22.24 10.34
N ARG A 137 11.88 23.24 9.67
CA ARG A 137 11.78 24.65 10.10
C ARG A 137 10.34 25.16 10.00
N THR A 138 9.65 24.80 8.92
CA THR A 138 8.24 25.15 8.71
C THR A 138 7.35 24.51 9.78
N MET A 139 7.59 23.25 10.12
CA MET A 139 6.87 22.52 11.15
C MET A 139 7.05 23.16 12.53
N GLU A 140 8.27 23.54 12.90
CA GLU A 140 8.54 24.23 14.17
C GLU A 140 7.86 25.61 14.22
N THR A 141 7.98 26.41 13.15
CA THR A 141 7.45 27.78 13.07
C THR A 141 5.92 27.82 13.15
N TYR A 142 5.25 26.92 12.43
CA TYR A 142 3.78 26.91 12.30
C TYR A 142 3.10 25.83 13.16
N SER A 143 3.83 25.23 14.11
CA SER A 143 3.34 24.16 15.02
C SER A 143 2.08 24.53 15.82
N LYS A 144 1.77 25.83 16.00
CA LYS A 144 0.54 26.27 16.66
C LYS A 144 -0.68 26.13 15.77
N VAL A 145 -0.56 26.52 14.50
CA VAL A 145 -1.67 26.67 13.54
C VAL A 145 -1.79 25.53 12.53
N THR A 146 -0.74 24.71 12.37
CA THR A 146 -0.68 23.64 11.38
C THR A 146 -0.19 22.35 12.01
N ARG A 147 -0.80 21.22 11.64
CA ARG A 147 -0.39 19.87 11.98
C ARG A 147 0.04 19.14 10.70
N PHE A 148 1.05 18.31 10.82
CA PHE A 148 1.66 17.59 9.70
C PHE A 148 1.44 16.11 9.90
N PHE A 149 0.88 15.45 8.89
CA PHE A 149 0.71 14.00 8.82
C PHE A 149 1.64 13.48 7.74
N PHE A 150 2.67 12.76 8.16
CA PHE A 150 3.61 12.11 7.26
C PHE A 150 3.19 10.67 7.06
N ILE A 151 3.10 10.22 5.81
CA ILE A 151 2.87 8.82 5.46
C ILE A 151 4.11 8.31 4.73
N CYS A 152 4.66 7.19 5.16
CA CYS A 152 5.79 6.56 4.51
C CYS A 152 5.73 5.04 4.61
N ASN A 153 6.51 4.33 3.80
CA ASN A 153 6.65 2.88 3.96
C ASN A 153 7.77 2.56 4.97
N TYR A 154 8.86 3.31 4.90
CA TYR A 154 10.03 3.10 5.74
C TYR A 154 10.33 4.32 6.62
N ILE A 155 10.22 4.14 7.95
CA ILE A 155 10.56 5.20 8.91
C ILE A 155 12.04 5.60 8.83
N SER A 156 12.93 4.69 8.44
CA SER A 156 14.38 4.94 8.30
C SER A 156 14.73 5.95 7.18
N ARG A 157 13.79 6.24 6.28
CA ARG A 157 13.95 7.27 5.23
C ARG A 157 13.57 8.67 5.70
N ILE A 158 12.98 8.80 6.88
CA ILE A 158 12.62 10.08 7.49
C ILE A 158 13.73 10.52 8.43
N ILE A 159 14.17 11.77 8.33
CA ILE A 159 15.21 12.31 9.21
C ILE A 159 14.72 12.32 10.68
N GLU A 160 15.61 11.93 11.60
CA GLU A 160 15.28 11.86 13.03
C GLU A 160 14.72 13.19 13.62
N PRO A 161 15.18 14.38 13.20
CA PRO A 161 14.58 15.63 13.64
C PRO A 161 13.08 15.78 13.34
N LEU A 162 12.57 15.21 12.24
CA LEU A 162 11.14 15.18 11.95
C LEU A 162 10.44 14.08 12.74
N ALA A 163 11.00 12.86 12.72
CA ALA A 163 10.40 11.69 13.35
C ALA A 163 10.22 11.88 14.87
N SER A 164 11.18 12.51 15.54
CA SER A 164 11.15 12.79 16.99
C SER A 164 10.03 13.75 17.43
N ARG A 165 9.49 14.56 16.51
CA ARG A 165 8.42 15.55 16.78
C ARG A 165 7.03 15.04 16.42
N CYS A 166 6.93 13.80 15.92
CA CYS A 166 5.69 13.18 15.49
C CYS A 166 5.28 12.03 16.41
N ALA A 167 3.98 11.88 16.64
CA ALA A 167 3.40 10.65 17.17
C ALA A 167 3.52 9.55 16.11
N LYS A 168 4.25 8.48 16.42
CA LYS A 168 4.59 7.41 15.48
C LYS A 168 3.54 6.30 15.57
N PHE A 169 2.94 5.95 14.43
CA PHE A 169 1.94 4.91 14.32
C PHE A 169 2.38 3.87 13.29
N ARG A 170 2.58 2.64 13.74
CA ARG A 170 3.00 1.51 12.90
C ARG A 170 1.77 0.78 12.38
N PHE A 171 1.62 0.74 11.06
CA PHE A 171 0.63 -0.10 10.40
C PHE A 171 1.24 -1.45 10.08
N LYS A 172 0.61 -2.49 10.60
CA LYS A 172 0.96 -3.88 10.30
C LYS A 172 0.18 -4.37 9.06
N PRO A 173 0.70 -5.35 8.31
CA PRO A 173 -0.10 -6.10 7.33
C PRO A 173 -1.42 -6.57 7.96
N LEU A 174 -2.49 -6.57 7.16
CA LEU A 174 -3.80 -7.02 7.62
C LEU A 174 -3.82 -8.55 7.74
N SER A 175 -4.47 -9.06 8.80
CA SER A 175 -4.71 -10.50 8.92
C SER A 175 -5.72 -10.98 7.87
N GLU A 176 -5.67 -12.28 7.57
CA GLU A 176 -6.54 -12.90 6.56
C GLU A 176 -8.02 -12.77 6.91
N GLU A 177 -8.36 -12.85 8.21
CA GLU A 177 -9.74 -12.72 8.70
C GLU A 177 -10.33 -11.33 8.39
N ILE A 178 -9.55 -10.28 8.67
CA ILE A 178 -9.97 -8.89 8.45
C ILE A 178 -10.16 -8.62 6.96
N MET A 179 -9.18 -9.08 6.17
CA MET A 179 -9.21 -8.91 4.73
C MET A 179 -10.42 -9.63 4.13
N SER A 180 -10.67 -10.86 4.58
CA SER A 180 -11.82 -11.67 4.19
C SER A 180 -13.13 -10.98 4.51
N ASN A 181 -13.29 -10.46 5.73
CA ASN A 181 -14.48 -9.71 6.14
C ASN A 181 -14.72 -8.48 5.24
N ARG A 182 -13.66 -7.75 4.91
CA ARG A 182 -13.77 -6.56 4.05
C ARG A 182 -14.07 -6.91 2.60
N ILE A 183 -13.50 -7.99 2.09
CA ILE A 183 -13.77 -8.50 0.74
C ILE A 183 -15.23 -8.96 0.65
N LEU A 184 -15.70 -9.77 1.62
CA LEU A 184 -17.10 -10.23 1.66
C LEU A 184 -18.10 -9.07 1.67
N TYR A 185 -17.80 -8.00 2.42
CA TYR A 185 -18.60 -6.77 2.38
C TYR A 185 -18.70 -6.21 0.95
N ILE A 186 -17.58 -6.07 0.24
CA ILE A 186 -17.55 -5.55 -1.14
C ILE A 186 -18.32 -6.50 -2.08
N CYS A 187 -18.21 -7.81 -1.87
CA CYS A 187 -18.89 -8.81 -2.70
C CYS A 187 -20.41 -8.72 -2.55
N ASN A 188 -20.89 -8.52 -1.33
CA ASN A 188 -22.32 -8.34 -1.07
C ASN A 188 -22.86 -7.06 -1.73
N GLU A 189 -22.09 -5.96 -1.69
CA GLU A 189 -22.48 -4.67 -2.29
C GLU A 189 -22.47 -4.71 -3.83
N GLU A 190 -21.55 -5.48 -4.44
CA GLU A 190 -21.43 -5.62 -5.90
C GLU A 190 -22.20 -6.83 -6.46
N GLY A 191 -22.79 -7.67 -5.60
CA GLY A 191 -23.52 -8.88 -6.01
C GLY A 191 -22.63 -9.98 -6.58
N LEU A 192 -21.43 -10.15 -6.04
CA LEU A 192 -20.46 -11.18 -6.44
C LEU A 192 -20.57 -12.44 -5.57
N ASN A 193 -20.46 -13.60 -6.21
CA ASN A 193 -20.32 -14.88 -5.55
C ASN A 193 -18.87 -15.35 -5.61
N LEU A 194 -18.24 -15.44 -4.44
CA LEU A 194 -16.91 -16.02 -4.26
C LEU A 194 -17.01 -17.34 -3.50
N ASP A 195 -16.30 -18.34 -4.01
CA ASP A 195 -16.04 -19.56 -3.27
C ASP A 195 -15.07 -19.32 -2.10
N ALA A 196 -15.16 -20.13 -1.04
CA ALA A 196 -14.27 -20.05 0.12
C ALA A 196 -12.80 -20.26 -0.28
N LYS A 197 -12.54 -21.14 -1.27
CA LYS A 197 -11.20 -21.35 -1.84
C LYS A 197 -10.69 -20.13 -2.58
N ALA A 198 -11.57 -19.40 -3.27
CA ALA A 198 -11.21 -18.17 -3.97
C ALA A 198 -10.89 -17.04 -2.97
N LEU A 199 -11.62 -16.96 -1.85
CA LEU A 199 -11.34 -16.01 -0.79
C LEU A 199 -9.98 -16.25 -0.12
N SER A 200 -9.65 -17.50 0.21
CA SER A 200 -8.35 -17.85 0.79
C SER A 200 -7.22 -17.57 -0.21
N THR A 201 -7.41 -17.94 -1.48
CA THR A 201 -6.46 -17.67 -2.56
C THR A 201 -6.22 -16.16 -2.72
N LEU A 202 -7.27 -15.34 -2.69
CA LEU A 202 -7.15 -13.88 -2.75
C LEU A 202 -6.36 -13.31 -1.57
N SER A 203 -6.59 -13.82 -0.35
CA SER A 203 -5.84 -13.43 0.85
C SER A 203 -4.36 -13.76 0.73
N SER A 204 -4.04 -15.01 0.35
CA SER A 204 -2.65 -15.47 0.19
C SER A 204 -1.92 -14.69 -0.91
N ILE A 205 -2.57 -14.50 -2.07
CA ILE A 205 -2.04 -13.69 -3.17
C ILE A 205 -1.82 -12.25 -2.72
N SER A 206 -2.65 -11.71 -1.82
CA SER A 206 -2.59 -10.29 -1.43
C SER A 206 -1.55 -9.98 -0.35
N GLN A 207 -1.04 -10.98 0.38
CA GLN A 207 0.01 -10.84 1.41
C GLN A 207 -0.22 -9.68 2.39
N GLY A 208 -1.47 -9.47 2.80
CA GLY A 208 -1.84 -8.40 3.74
C GLY A 208 -2.08 -7.01 3.11
N ASP A 209 -1.97 -6.86 1.77
CA ASP A 209 -2.30 -5.63 1.03
C ASP A 209 -3.76 -5.66 0.53
N LEU A 210 -4.64 -4.91 1.21
CA LEU A 210 -6.05 -4.83 0.84
C LEU A 210 -6.29 -4.09 -0.49
N ARG A 211 -5.45 -3.12 -0.84
CA ARG A 211 -5.57 -2.40 -2.13
C ARG A 211 -5.35 -3.38 -3.27
N ARG A 212 -4.33 -4.24 -3.15
CA ARG A 212 -4.03 -5.29 -4.12
C ARG A 212 -5.20 -6.28 -4.22
N ALA A 213 -5.72 -6.74 -3.09
CA ALA A 213 -6.87 -7.64 -3.04
C ALA A 213 -8.11 -7.08 -3.77
N ILE A 214 -8.48 -5.83 -3.47
CA ILE A 214 -9.64 -5.15 -4.10
C ILE A 214 -9.41 -4.95 -5.60
N THR A 215 -8.18 -4.66 -6.01
CA THR A 215 -7.83 -4.46 -7.43
C THR A 215 -7.95 -5.76 -8.21
N TYR A 216 -7.44 -6.87 -7.68
CA TYR A 216 -7.59 -8.18 -8.30
C TYR A 216 -9.04 -8.62 -8.36
N LEU A 217 -9.80 -8.41 -7.28
CA LEU A 217 -11.22 -8.72 -7.25
C LEU A 217 -12.00 -7.92 -8.30
N GLN A 218 -11.73 -6.61 -8.42
CA GLN A 218 -12.37 -5.76 -9.42
C GLN A 218 -12.04 -6.20 -10.85
N SER A 219 -10.78 -6.56 -11.10
CA SER A 219 -10.35 -7.05 -12.41
C SER A 219 -10.98 -8.40 -12.75
N ALA A 220 -11.04 -9.34 -11.80
CA ALA A 220 -11.68 -10.63 -11.97
C ALA A 220 -13.19 -10.48 -12.23
N ALA A 221 -13.88 -9.63 -11.47
CA ALA A 221 -15.30 -9.35 -11.68
C ALA A 221 -15.60 -8.76 -13.07
N ARG A 222 -14.67 -7.94 -13.60
CA ARG A 222 -14.81 -7.35 -14.95
C ARG A 222 -14.58 -8.36 -16.07
N LEU A 223 -13.73 -9.36 -15.86
CA LEU A 223 -13.38 -10.35 -16.87
C LEU A 223 -14.33 -11.54 -16.88
N PHE A 224 -14.68 -12.06 -15.70
CA PHE A 224 -15.41 -13.32 -15.54
C PHE A 224 -16.86 -13.14 -15.06
N GLY A 225 -17.25 -11.91 -14.69
CA GLY A 225 -18.61 -11.57 -14.27
C GLY A 225 -18.86 -11.82 -12.79
N SER A 226 -20.04 -12.32 -12.45
CA SER A 226 -20.54 -12.38 -11.06
C SER A 226 -20.04 -13.58 -10.25
N SER A 227 -19.51 -14.63 -10.88
CA SER A 227 -19.00 -15.83 -10.20
C SER A 227 -17.49 -15.92 -10.41
N ILE A 228 -16.72 -15.85 -9.32
CA ILE A 228 -15.26 -15.80 -9.38
C ILE A 228 -14.68 -17.05 -8.72
N SER A 229 -13.87 -17.80 -9.48
CA SER A 229 -13.16 -18.99 -9.01
C SER A 229 -11.72 -18.65 -8.56
N SER A 230 -11.02 -19.62 -7.95
CA SER A 230 -9.61 -19.45 -7.59
C SER A 230 -8.69 -19.33 -8.80
N GLU A 231 -9.03 -20.02 -9.90
CA GLU A 231 -8.24 -20.00 -11.15
C GLU A 231 -8.32 -18.64 -11.83
N ASP A 232 -9.51 -18.03 -11.82
CA ASP A 232 -9.73 -16.66 -12.32
C ASP A 232 -8.85 -15.65 -11.57
N LEU A 233 -8.74 -15.78 -10.25
CA LEU A 233 -7.91 -14.90 -9.43
C LEU A 233 -6.41 -15.10 -9.70
N ILE A 234 -5.95 -16.34 -9.88
CA ILE A 234 -4.56 -16.65 -10.20
C ILE A 234 -4.20 -16.01 -11.55
N SER A 235 -5.05 -16.19 -12.57
CA SER A 235 -4.81 -15.63 -13.92
C SER A 235 -4.71 -14.10 -13.90
N VAL A 236 -5.53 -13.42 -13.10
CA VAL A 236 -5.54 -11.95 -12.99
C VAL A 236 -4.36 -11.43 -12.15
N SER A 237 -3.92 -12.21 -11.16
CA SER A 237 -2.86 -11.80 -10.26
C SER A 237 -1.46 -11.84 -10.88
N GLY A 238 -1.28 -12.58 -11.98
CA GLY A 238 0.03 -12.84 -12.59
C GLY A 238 0.92 -13.77 -11.76
N VAL A 239 0.34 -14.45 -10.78
CA VAL A 239 0.99 -15.48 -9.96
C VAL A 239 1.12 -16.75 -10.81
N VAL A 240 2.28 -17.40 -10.75
CA VAL A 240 2.50 -18.64 -11.50
C VAL A 240 1.69 -19.76 -10.83
N PRO A 241 0.94 -20.57 -11.60
CA PRO A 241 0.25 -21.74 -11.07
C PRO A 241 1.21 -22.70 -10.36
N ALA A 242 0.78 -23.28 -9.25
CA ALA A 242 1.62 -24.19 -8.44
C ALA A 242 2.16 -25.39 -9.25
N GLU A 243 1.37 -25.89 -10.21
CA GLU A 243 1.74 -26.99 -11.10
C GLU A 243 3.01 -26.70 -11.90
N VAL A 244 3.19 -25.45 -12.36
CA VAL A 244 4.39 -25.03 -13.12
C VAL A 244 5.60 -24.94 -12.20
N VAL A 245 5.41 -24.44 -10.97
CA VAL A 245 6.48 -24.36 -9.96
C VAL A 245 6.96 -25.77 -9.59
N GLU A 246 6.03 -26.69 -9.35
CA GLU A 246 6.32 -28.10 -9.06
C GLU A 246 7.00 -28.80 -10.24
N ALA A 247 6.57 -28.54 -11.48
CA ALA A 247 7.21 -29.09 -12.67
C ALA A 247 8.67 -28.65 -12.78
N ILE A 248 8.96 -27.37 -12.54
CA ILE A 248 10.34 -26.84 -12.52
C ILE A 248 11.15 -27.48 -11.39
N LEU A 249 10.61 -27.59 -10.18
CA LEU A 249 11.29 -28.24 -9.06
C LEU A 249 11.59 -29.71 -9.32
N LYS A 250 10.63 -30.44 -9.91
CA LYS A 250 10.80 -31.85 -10.28
C LYS A 250 11.84 -32.03 -11.38
N ALA A 251 11.84 -31.15 -12.38
CA ALA A 251 12.87 -31.14 -13.42
C ALA A 251 14.26 -30.88 -12.83
N CYS A 252 14.38 -29.92 -11.91
CA CYS A 252 15.62 -29.64 -11.19
C CYS A 252 16.09 -30.84 -10.33
N LYS A 253 15.19 -31.50 -9.61
CA LYS A 253 15.50 -32.70 -8.80
C LYS A 253 15.93 -33.90 -9.65
N SER A 254 15.45 -34.00 -10.89
CA SER A 254 15.85 -35.08 -11.81
C SER A 254 17.32 -35.00 -12.27
N GLY A 255 17.97 -33.85 -12.09
CA GLY A 255 19.36 -33.61 -12.52
C GLY A 255 19.53 -33.46 -14.04
N ASN A 256 18.45 -33.53 -14.83
CA ASN A 256 18.51 -33.36 -16.28
C ASN A 256 18.38 -31.88 -16.67
N PHE A 257 19.49 -31.28 -17.09
CA PHE A 257 19.54 -29.88 -17.50
C PHE A 257 18.61 -29.57 -18.69
N ASP A 258 18.50 -30.47 -19.67
CA ASP A 258 17.68 -30.24 -20.86
C ASP A 258 16.19 -30.19 -20.51
N SER A 259 15.77 -31.02 -19.55
CA SER A 259 14.39 -31.02 -19.05
C SER A 259 14.09 -29.73 -18.29
N ALA A 260 14.99 -29.30 -17.41
CA ALA A 260 14.84 -28.03 -16.69
C ALA A 260 14.82 -26.82 -17.63
N ASN A 261 15.71 -26.79 -18.64
CA ASN A 261 15.77 -25.71 -19.62
C ASN A 261 14.51 -25.66 -20.50
N LYS A 262 13.92 -26.82 -20.81
CA LYS A 262 12.64 -26.88 -21.53
C LYS A 262 11.50 -26.25 -20.72
N GLU A 263 11.38 -26.59 -19.43
CA GLU A 263 10.36 -25.99 -18.56
C GLU A 263 10.58 -24.48 -18.37
N VAL A 264 11.83 -24.03 -18.26
CA VAL A 264 12.14 -22.60 -18.21
C VAL A 264 11.75 -21.89 -19.51
N ASN A 265 11.99 -22.50 -20.68
CA ASN A 265 11.56 -21.93 -21.96
C ASN A 265 10.04 -21.88 -22.11
N ASN A 266 9.33 -22.89 -21.63
CA ASN A 266 7.86 -22.88 -21.59
C ASN A 266 7.35 -21.73 -20.71
N PHE A 267 7.92 -21.59 -19.51
CA PHE A 267 7.62 -20.48 -18.60
C PHE A 267 7.85 -19.10 -19.22
N ILE A 268 8.97 -18.92 -19.95
CA ILE A 268 9.26 -17.67 -20.65
C ILE A 268 8.25 -17.43 -21.79
N ALA A 269 7.84 -18.48 -22.50
CA ALA A 269 6.86 -18.39 -23.58
C ALA A 269 5.45 -18.02 -23.07
N GLU A 270 5.08 -18.45 -21.87
CA GLU A 270 3.82 -18.06 -21.20
C GLU A 270 3.86 -16.62 -20.65
N GLY A 271 5.04 -16.01 -20.56
CA GLY A 271 5.20 -14.58 -20.24
C GLY A 271 5.12 -14.25 -18.76
N TYR A 272 5.30 -15.23 -17.87
CA TYR A 272 5.29 -14.99 -16.43
C TYR A 272 6.53 -14.19 -15.96
N PRO A 273 6.40 -13.34 -14.93
CA PRO A 273 7.53 -12.58 -14.40
C PRO A 273 8.57 -13.48 -13.71
N ALA A 274 9.84 -13.33 -14.09
CA ALA A 274 10.95 -14.04 -13.47
C ALA A 274 11.08 -13.75 -11.95
N SER A 275 10.69 -12.56 -11.50
CA SER A 275 10.67 -12.24 -10.06
C SER A 275 9.67 -13.09 -9.29
N GLN A 276 8.51 -13.37 -9.89
CA GLN A 276 7.43 -14.11 -9.23
C GLN A 276 7.82 -15.57 -9.04
N ILE A 277 8.40 -16.21 -10.07
CA ILE A 277 8.85 -17.60 -9.98
C ILE A 277 9.99 -17.75 -8.96
N LEU A 278 10.90 -16.78 -8.85
CA LEU A 278 11.97 -16.81 -7.86
C LEU A 278 11.42 -16.78 -6.42
N THR A 279 10.41 -15.95 -6.15
CA THR A 279 9.74 -15.91 -4.83
C THR A 279 9.01 -17.21 -4.54
N GLN A 280 8.23 -17.74 -5.48
CA GLN A 280 7.48 -18.99 -5.27
C GLN A 280 8.39 -20.22 -5.15
N LEU A 281 9.48 -20.29 -5.92
CA LEU A 281 10.48 -21.34 -5.76
C LEU A 281 11.15 -21.27 -4.38
N PHE A 282 11.44 -20.07 -3.89
CA PHE A 282 12.02 -19.89 -2.57
C PHE A 282 11.08 -20.42 -1.47
N GLU A 283 9.79 -20.06 -1.52
CA GLU A 283 8.78 -20.57 -0.58
C GLU A 283 8.67 -22.11 -0.66
N ALA A 284 8.57 -22.66 -1.86
CA ALA A 284 8.46 -24.10 -2.07
C ALA A 284 9.71 -24.88 -1.58
N ILE A 285 10.91 -24.31 -1.68
CA ILE A 285 12.15 -24.94 -1.21
C ILE A 285 12.25 -24.91 0.32
N LEU A 286 11.66 -23.92 0.99
CA LEU A 286 11.64 -23.88 2.45
C LEU A 286 10.84 -25.05 3.02
N ASP A 287 9.72 -25.39 2.38
CA ASP A 287 8.82 -26.46 2.78
C ASP A 287 9.26 -27.87 2.34
N ASP A 288 10.27 -27.96 1.46
CA ASP A 288 10.75 -29.24 0.89
C ASP A 288 11.67 -30.02 1.85
N ASP A 289 11.74 -31.34 1.70
CA ASP A 289 12.53 -32.28 2.54
C ASP A 289 14.03 -32.32 2.17
N ILE A 290 14.60 -31.16 1.83
CA ILE A 290 16.01 -31.01 1.44
C ILE A 290 16.89 -30.75 2.68
N SER A 291 18.14 -31.21 2.67
CA SER A 291 19.11 -30.89 3.74
C SER A 291 19.35 -29.39 3.92
N ASP A 292 19.61 -28.95 5.14
CA ASP A 292 19.84 -27.53 5.46
C ASP A 292 21.01 -26.93 4.67
N GLU A 293 22.07 -27.70 4.41
CA GLU A 293 23.21 -27.25 3.61
C GLU A 293 22.82 -26.98 2.15
N GLN A 294 21.99 -27.85 1.57
CA GLN A 294 21.47 -27.67 0.23
C GLN A 294 20.49 -26.50 0.17
N LYS A 295 19.58 -26.37 1.15
CA LYS A 295 18.68 -25.20 1.26
C LYS A 295 19.48 -23.89 1.31
N ALA A 296 20.54 -23.84 2.11
CA ALA A 296 21.41 -22.66 2.20
C ALA A 296 22.12 -22.32 0.88
N ARG A 297 22.63 -23.33 0.16
CA ARG A 297 23.27 -23.14 -1.16
C ARG A 297 22.27 -22.62 -2.20
N ILE A 298 21.05 -23.17 -2.21
CA ILE A 298 20.00 -22.78 -3.14
C ILE A 298 19.51 -21.36 -2.82
N ALA A 299 19.23 -21.04 -1.56
CA ALA A 299 18.81 -19.72 -1.12
C ALA A 299 19.83 -18.64 -1.51
N LYS A 300 21.14 -18.93 -1.38
CA LYS A 300 22.20 -18.02 -1.83
C LYS A 300 22.11 -17.76 -3.34
N LYS A 301 21.87 -18.80 -4.15
CA LYS A 301 21.75 -18.68 -5.61
C LYS A 301 20.49 -17.94 -6.04
N LEU A 302 19.36 -18.18 -5.37
CA LEU A 302 18.12 -17.43 -5.60
C LEU A 302 18.30 -15.94 -5.26
N GLY A 303 18.99 -15.61 -4.15
CA GLY A 303 19.30 -14.22 -3.80
C GLY A 303 20.25 -13.54 -4.79
N GLU A 304 21.24 -14.27 -5.34
CA GLU A 304 22.09 -13.76 -6.43
C GLU A 304 21.26 -13.48 -7.70
N ALA A 305 20.34 -14.38 -8.07
CA ALA A 305 19.48 -14.24 -9.22
C ALA A 305 18.50 -13.06 -9.08
N ASP A 306 17.83 -12.93 -7.93
CA ASP A 306 16.90 -11.83 -7.65
C ASP A 306 17.59 -10.46 -7.77
N LYS A 307 18.80 -10.33 -7.22
CA LYS A 307 19.62 -9.13 -7.36
C LYS A 307 19.93 -8.78 -8.81
N VAL A 308 20.18 -9.77 -9.67
CA VAL A 308 20.44 -9.55 -11.11
C VAL A 308 19.18 -9.09 -11.83
N THR A 309 18.04 -9.69 -11.54
CA THR A 309 16.73 -9.27 -12.07
C THR A 309 16.47 -7.80 -11.77
N TYR A 310 16.65 -7.38 -10.52
CA TYR A 310 16.53 -5.97 -10.12
C TYR A 310 17.51 -5.03 -10.83
N LYS A 311 18.78 -5.45 -10.96
CA LYS A 311 19.81 -4.63 -11.64
C LYS A 311 19.53 -4.48 -13.14
N MET A 312 19.04 -5.51 -13.80
CA MET A 312 18.69 -5.47 -15.22
C MET A 312 17.56 -4.46 -15.47
N THR A 313 16.49 -4.50 -14.67
CA THR A 313 15.40 -3.52 -14.73
C THR A 313 15.92 -2.09 -14.54
N PHE A 314 16.82 -1.87 -13.56
CA PHE A 314 17.41 -0.55 -13.31
C PHE A 314 18.34 -0.08 -14.43
N CYS A 315 19.06 -1.00 -15.09
CA CYS A 315 19.96 -0.71 -16.21
C CYS A 315 19.17 -0.29 -17.46
N PHE A 316 18.07 -0.99 -17.76
CA PHE A 316 17.16 -0.62 -18.85
C PHE A 316 16.47 0.73 -18.59
N GLN A 317 16.05 0.98 -17.35
CA GLN A 317 15.42 2.25 -16.99
C GLN A 317 16.39 3.44 -17.15
N LYS A 318 17.67 3.24 -16.83
CA LYS A 318 18.74 4.23 -17.09
C LYS A 318 19.05 4.41 -18.58
N LEU A 319 19.03 3.34 -19.38
CA LEU A 319 19.22 3.41 -20.83
C LEU A 319 18.09 4.20 -21.49
N TYR A 320 16.83 3.97 -21.07
CA TYR A 320 15.68 4.71 -21.57
C TYR A 320 15.76 6.20 -21.23
N THR A 321 16.07 6.57 -19.98
CA THR A 321 16.22 7.99 -19.57
C THR A 321 17.42 8.71 -20.18
N ASN A 322 18.41 7.98 -20.71
CA ASN A 322 19.57 8.57 -21.40
C ASN A 322 19.39 8.65 -22.93
N THR A 323 18.33 8.05 -23.47
CA THR A 323 18.02 8.05 -24.91
C THR A 323 16.80 8.90 -25.27
N THR A 324 16.08 9.45 -24.28
CA THR A 324 15.06 10.50 -24.41
C THR A 324 15.54 11.80 -23.79
#